data_AF-A0A412N6Z2-F1
#
_entry.id   AF-A0A412N6Z2-F1
#
_cell.length_a   1.000
_cell.length_b   1.000
_cell.length_c   1.000
_cell.angle_alpha   90.00
_cell.angle_beta   90.00
_cell.angle_gamma   90.00
#
_symmetry.space_group_name_H-M   'P 1'
#
loop_
_entity.id
_entity.type
_entity.pdbx_description
1 polymer ?
#
loop_
_entity_poly.entity_id
_entity_poly.type
_entity_poly.pdbx_seq_one_letter_code
_entity_poly.pdbx_strand_id
1 'polypeptide(L)'
;MESVTIHWIVFYVFIGLSSVQLVRFAGPSAIGGQYTVEELYPSDESGRLNVAYRILAPTICCQLPVFIMAAICDAFSVPGPSLRYMPTLFYWLFLGVIKHARGKLRYRTLPFSFEAFMSLLLSVAFDHFVIDGYLGGQGLDVLDTSSIAFEFELALFGVVTFWISTFFKRYQIKFSRVYSNAAPSYVVPSDSVFGYSSIDTGEARLFSYEREYGDLLPQRFSSDLLLRSVFFAIMAIEDGNRPEFIRTIERMAAHFHLAKTTGIMQQTSDAPLSDMDSVKLAIPYIERMWDQFLVEFARSAEGAGGDALRIFKCYYTYDYCMLSRTIRNHFAPFYGDYCGTRLLNANRVFCDVLEFEERQRYGLLPKTVSATGSICATELGWLSGEYCYWADYNTVVSCLNENDGNGVKLVSKNDVNKTQITETTLRLKEQGVSVLEAKYVPGASATIVCIGDSSKISSTVGSDWMVVS
;
A
#
# COMPACT_ATOMS: atom_id res chain seq x y z
N MET A 1 -39.40 16.73 -27.24
CA MET A 1 -39.54 15.27 -27.23
C MET A 1 -39.34 14.80 -28.66
N GLU A 2 -38.15 14.31 -28.99
CA GLU A 2 -37.89 13.74 -30.32
C GLU A 2 -38.77 12.51 -30.51
N SER A 3 -39.59 12.47 -31.56
CA SER A 3 -40.42 11.31 -31.85
C SER A 3 -39.53 10.18 -32.36
N VAL A 4 -39.39 9.11 -31.60
CA VAL A 4 -38.69 7.91 -32.06
C VAL A 4 -39.53 7.25 -33.15
N THR A 5 -38.99 7.17 -34.35
CA THR A 5 -39.64 6.48 -35.47
C THR A 5 -39.72 4.99 -35.15
N ILE A 6 -40.89 4.37 -35.36
CA ILE A 6 -41.16 2.95 -35.05
C ILE A 6 -40.08 2.02 -35.64
N HIS A 7 -39.55 2.35 -36.81
CA HIS A 7 -38.45 1.62 -37.47
C HIS A 7 -37.18 1.52 -36.60
N TRP A 8 -36.82 2.56 -35.86
CA TRP A 8 -35.66 2.55 -34.96
C TRP A 8 -35.90 1.68 -33.73
N ILE A 9 -37.12 1.66 -33.18
CA ILE A 9 -37.47 0.77 -32.07
C ILE A 9 -37.35 -0.69 -32.50
N VAL A 10 -37.83 -1.04 -33.70
CA VAL A 10 -37.71 -2.40 -34.24
C VAL A 10 -36.24 -2.78 -34.44
N PHE A 11 -35.43 -1.87 -34.98
CA PHE A 11 -33.99 -2.05 -35.13
C PHE A 11 -33.31 -2.28 -33.76
N TYR A 12 -33.61 -1.46 -32.76
CA TYR A 12 -33.02 -1.59 -31.42
C TYR A 12 -33.41 -2.88 -30.70
N VAL A 13 -34.67 -3.31 -30.84
CA VAL A 13 -35.14 -4.60 -30.33
C VAL A 13 -34.38 -5.75 -31.00
N PHE A 14 -34.18 -5.69 -32.32
CA PHE A 14 -33.45 -6.70 -33.07
C PHE A 14 -31.97 -6.77 -32.65
N ILE A 15 -31.30 -5.63 -32.51
CA ILE A 15 -29.91 -5.56 -32.03
C ILE A 15 -29.82 -6.09 -30.60
N GLY A 16 -30.67 -5.63 -29.69
CA GLY A 16 -30.68 -6.07 -28.30
C GLY A 16 -30.86 -7.58 -28.15
N LEU A 17 -31.77 -8.18 -28.94
CA LEU A 17 -32.01 -9.63 -28.93
C LEU A 17 -30.84 -10.41 -29.53
N SER A 18 -30.29 -9.96 -30.66
CA SER A 18 -29.16 -10.60 -31.34
C SER A 18 -27.89 -10.56 -30.48
N SER A 19 -27.66 -9.44 -29.80
CA SER A 19 -26.54 -9.27 -28.86
C SER A 19 -26.55 -10.25 -27.70
N VAL A 20 -27.72 -10.72 -27.24
CA VAL A 20 -27.80 -11.77 -26.19
C VAL A 20 -27.11 -13.06 -26.65
N GLN A 21 -27.24 -13.43 -27.92
CA GLN A 21 -26.59 -14.62 -28.47
C GLN A 21 -25.13 -14.35 -28.81
N LEU A 22 -24.82 -13.18 -29.36
CA LEU A 22 -23.47 -12.79 -29.75
C LEU A 22 -22.52 -12.71 -28.54
N VAL A 23 -22.96 -12.08 -27.45
CA VAL A 23 -22.19 -12.00 -26.19
C VAL A 23 -21.92 -13.39 -25.60
N ARG A 24 -22.88 -14.32 -25.71
CA ARG A 24 -22.69 -15.71 -25.23
C ARG A 24 -21.73 -16.50 -26.11
N PHE A 25 -21.79 -16.28 -27.43
CA PHE A 25 -20.94 -16.96 -28.40
C PHE A 25 -19.50 -16.45 -28.36
N ALA A 26 -19.31 -15.14 -28.22
CA ALA A 26 -17.98 -14.51 -28.22
C ALA A 26 -17.23 -14.67 -26.88
N GLY A 27 -17.92 -14.94 -25.77
CA GLY A 27 -17.32 -15.07 -24.45
C GLY A 27 -16.16 -16.08 -24.34
N PRO A 28 -16.32 -17.34 -24.77
CA PRO A 28 -15.26 -18.36 -24.73
C PRO A 28 -13.99 -17.98 -25.48
N SER A 29 -14.13 -17.26 -26.60
CA SER A 29 -13.01 -16.83 -27.44
C SER A 29 -12.35 -15.56 -26.92
N ALA A 30 -13.11 -14.66 -26.28
CA ALA A 30 -12.62 -13.38 -25.77
C ALA A 30 -11.83 -13.49 -24.45
N ILE A 31 -12.11 -14.52 -23.63
CA ILE A 31 -11.49 -14.71 -22.31
C ILE A 31 -10.79 -16.08 -22.19
N GLY A 32 -10.42 -16.70 -23.32
CA GLY A 32 -9.57 -17.89 -23.38
C GLY A 32 -10.05 -19.07 -22.51
N GLY A 33 -11.13 -19.74 -22.88
CA GLY A 33 -11.59 -21.00 -22.23
C GLY A 33 -12.04 -20.88 -20.76
N GLN A 34 -11.82 -19.74 -20.10
CA GLN A 34 -12.24 -19.44 -18.73
C GLN A 34 -13.63 -18.78 -18.65
N TYR A 35 -14.26 -18.54 -19.80
CA TYR A 35 -15.62 -18.00 -19.85
C TYR A 35 -16.62 -19.04 -19.35
N THR A 36 -17.05 -18.84 -18.12
CA THR A 36 -18.14 -19.58 -17.52
C THR A 36 -19.43 -18.80 -17.74
N VAL A 37 -20.33 -19.37 -18.56
CA VAL A 37 -21.67 -18.85 -18.83
C VAL A 37 -22.50 -18.72 -17.55
N GLU A 38 -22.09 -19.43 -16.48
CA GLU A 38 -22.71 -19.48 -15.15
C GLU A 38 -21.63 -19.81 -14.10
N GLU A 39 -21.64 -19.45 -12.82
CA GLU A 39 -22.40 -18.50 -11.99
C GLU A 39 -21.72 -18.37 -10.60
N LEU A 40 -20.48 -18.86 -10.43
CA LEU A 40 -19.66 -18.55 -9.26
C LEU A 40 -18.81 -17.32 -9.58
N TYR A 41 -18.73 -16.41 -8.64
CA TYR A 41 -17.63 -15.44 -8.57
C TYR A 41 -16.52 -16.15 -7.79
N PRO A 42 -15.61 -16.92 -8.43
CA PRO A 42 -14.40 -17.33 -7.72
C PRO A 42 -13.66 -16.05 -7.31
N SER A 43 -12.96 -16.11 -6.18
CA SER A 43 -12.13 -15.03 -5.63
C SER A 43 -11.00 -14.56 -6.57
N ASP A 44 -10.80 -15.31 -7.65
CA ASP A 44 -9.62 -15.29 -8.48
C ASP A 44 -9.78 -14.32 -9.66
N GLU A 45 -8.68 -14.05 -10.35
CA GLU A 45 -8.58 -13.10 -11.48
C GLU A 45 -9.57 -13.41 -12.62
N SER A 46 -9.88 -14.70 -12.84
CA SER A 46 -10.86 -15.19 -13.81
C SER A 46 -12.29 -14.70 -13.53
N GLY A 47 -12.67 -14.54 -12.26
CA GLY A 47 -13.97 -13.99 -11.85
C GLY A 47 -14.12 -12.51 -12.19
N ARG A 48 -13.03 -11.74 -12.11
CA ARG A 48 -13.00 -10.30 -12.41
C ARG A 48 -13.18 -10.05 -13.90
N LEU A 49 -12.47 -10.81 -14.74
CA LEU A 49 -12.57 -10.75 -16.20
C LEU A 49 -13.97 -11.11 -16.68
N ASN A 50 -14.63 -12.09 -16.06
CA ASN A 50 -15.98 -12.50 -16.42
C ASN A 50 -17.01 -11.38 -16.14
N VAL A 51 -16.90 -10.68 -15.01
CA VAL A 51 -17.80 -9.56 -14.68
C VAL A 51 -17.56 -8.37 -15.59
N ALA A 52 -16.30 -8.01 -15.82
CA ALA A 52 -15.95 -6.97 -16.78
C ALA A 52 -16.57 -7.28 -18.15
N TYR A 53 -16.33 -8.48 -18.68
CA TYR A 53 -16.89 -8.91 -19.96
C TYR A 53 -18.42 -8.81 -20.00
N ARG A 54 -19.12 -9.23 -18.94
CA ARG A 54 -20.59 -9.17 -18.85
C ARG A 54 -21.17 -7.77 -18.90
N ILE A 55 -20.38 -6.74 -18.57
CA ILE A 55 -20.80 -5.34 -18.63
C ILE A 55 -20.43 -4.72 -19.97
N LEU A 56 -19.28 -5.10 -20.51
CA LEU A 56 -18.65 -4.46 -21.66
C LEU A 56 -19.12 -5.04 -22.99
N ALA A 57 -19.19 -6.37 -23.07
CA ALA A 57 -19.61 -7.04 -24.28
C ALA A 57 -21.01 -6.61 -24.73
N PRO A 58 -22.02 -6.44 -23.84
CA PRO A 58 -23.32 -5.91 -24.25
C PRO A 58 -23.24 -4.51 -24.83
N THR A 59 -22.46 -3.62 -24.24
CA THR A 59 -22.31 -2.25 -24.72
C THR A 59 -21.67 -2.23 -26.09
N ILE A 60 -20.56 -2.96 -26.29
CA ILE A 60 -19.87 -3.05 -27.59
C ILE A 60 -20.80 -3.68 -28.64
N CYS A 61 -21.38 -4.85 -28.35
CA CYS A 61 -22.24 -5.56 -29.31
C CYS A 61 -23.50 -4.77 -29.69
N CYS A 62 -24.00 -3.92 -28.79
CA CYS A 62 -25.16 -3.08 -29.05
C CYS A 62 -24.80 -1.76 -29.75
N GLN A 63 -23.69 -1.12 -29.37
CA GLN A 63 -23.34 0.22 -29.88
C GLN A 63 -22.61 0.19 -31.22
N LEU A 64 -21.81 -0.84 -31.52
CA LEU A 64 -21.10 -0.93 -32.81
C LEU A 64 -22.06 -0.94 -34.01
N PRO A 65 -23.14 -1.76 -34.02
CA PRO A 65 -24.12 -1.73 -35.11
C PRO A 65 -24.88 -0.41 -35.21
N VAL A 66 -25.14 0.25 -34.07
CA VAL A 66 -25.81 1.56 -34.02
C VAL A 66 -24.90 2.64 -34.59
N PHE A 67 -23.62 2.63 -34.25
CA PHE A 67 -22.61 3.53 -34.80
C PHE A 67 -22.46 3.35 -36.31
N ILE A 68 -22.34 2.10 -36.80
CA ILE A 68 -22.29 1.81 -38.25
C ILE A 68 -23.54 2.36 -38.94
N MET A 69 -24.71 2.14 -38.37
CA MET A 69 -25.96 2.61 -38.96
C MET A 69 -26.07 4.14 -38.92
N ALA A 70 -25.60 4.79 -37.85
CA ALA A 70 -25.52 6.24 -37.77
C ALA A 70 -24.58 6.82 -38.83
N ALA A 71 -23.41 6.22 -39.03
CA ALA A 71 -22.46 6.61 -40.06
C ALA A 71 -23.02 6.41 -41.49
N ILE A 72 -23.77 5.33 -41.73
CA ILE A 72 -24.47 5.11 -43.00
C ILE A 72 -25.53 6.21 -43.22
N CYS A 73 -26.37 6.48 -42.22
CA CYS A 73 -27.39 7.53 -42.31
C CYS A 73 -26.76 8.90 -42.60
N ASP A 74 -25.67 9.24 -41.93
CA ASP A 74 -24.90 10.46 -42.16
C ASP A 74 -24.35 10.54 -43.59
N ALA A 75 -23.74 9.46 -44.07
CA ALA A 75 -23.21 9.38 -45.45
C ALA A 75 -24.29 9.54 -46.54
N PHE A 76 -25.53 9.15 -46.26
CA PHE A 76 -26.68 9.32 -47.16
C PHE A 76 -27.51 10.58 -46.86
N SER A 77 -27.09 11.42 -45.91
CA SER A 77 -27.82 12.62 -45.45
C SER A 77 -29.27 12.32 -45.01
N VAL A 78 -29.49 11.16 -44.40
CA VAL A 78 -30.79 10.70 -43.87
C VAL A 78 -30.80 10.87 -42.34
N PRO A 79 -31.94 11.21 -41.71
CA PRO A 79 -32.04 11.28 -40.25
C PRO A 79 -31.59 9.98 -39.57
N GLY A 80 -30.59 10.08 -38.72
CA GLY A 80 -30.00 8.96 -38.00
C GLY A 80 -30.84 8.42 -36.82
N PRO A 81 -30.35 7.36 -36.18
CA PRO A 81 -30.97 6.76 -35.00
C PRO A 81 -30.98 7.72 -33.78
N SER A 82 -32.14 7.91 -33.14
CA SER A 82 -32.29 8.65 -31.87
C SER A 82 -32.47 7.71 -30.67
N LEU A 83 -32.07 8.13 -29.46
CA LEU A 83 -32.04 7.27 -28.25
C LEU A 83 -31.18 5.99 -28.43
N ARG A 84 -29.93 6.17 -28.87
CA ARG A 84 -28.99 5.10 -29.26
C ARG A 84 -28.59 4.14 -28.13
N TYR A 85 -28.91 4.45 -26.86
CA TYR A 85 -28.72 3.54 -25.72
C TYR A 85 -29.78 2.43 -25.60
N MET A 86 -30.92 2.55 -26.30
CA MET A 86 -32.06 1.62 -26.21
C MET A 86 -31.73 0.14 -26.51
N PRO A 87 -30.83 -0.22 -27.46
CA PRO A 87 -30.46 -1.62 -27.68
C PRO A 87 -29.82 -2.27 -26.46
N THR A 88 -29.01 -1.53 -25.71
CA THR A 88 -28.40 -2.00 -24.45
C THR A 88 -29.47 -2.24 -23.38
N LEU A 89 -30.50 -1.38 -23.33
CA LEU A 89 -31.66 -1.57 -22.45
C LEU A 89 -32.42 -2.85 -22.82
N PHE A 90 -32.73 -3.05 -24.10
CA PHE A 90 -33.42 -4.25 -24.57
C PHE A 90 -32.61 -5.52 -24.33
N TYR A 91 -31.29 -5.49 -24.52
CA TYR A 91 -30.41 -6.61 -24.17
C TYR A 91 -30.61 -7.04 -22.71
N TRP A 92 -30.57 -6.10 -21.76
CA TRP A 92 -30.73 -6.41 -20.33
C TRP A 92 -32.15 -6.86 -19.98
N LEU A 93 -33.17 -6.30 -20.63
CA LEU A 93 -34.55 -6.76 -20.48
C LEU A 93 -34.72 -8.20 -20.95
N PHE A 94 -34.24 -8.55 -22.15
CA PHE A 94 -34.31 -9.91 -22.68
C PHE A 94 -33.52 -10.90 -21.82
N LEU A 95 -32.30 -10.52 -21.43
CA LEU A 95 -31.48 -11.35 -20.54
C LEU A 95 -32.14 -11.55 -19.18
N GLY A 96 -32.80 -10.51 -18.65
CA GLY A 96 -33.57 -10.55 -17.41
C GLY A 96 -34.75 -11.50 -17.49
N VAL A 97 -35.54 -11.44 -18.57
CA VAL A 97 -36.66 -12.37 -18.82
C VAL A 97 -36.15 -13.81 -18.92
N ILE A 98 -35.06 -14.05 -19.65
CA ILE A 98 -34.46 -15.39 -19.77
C ILE A 98 -33.98 -15.90 -18.40
N LYS A 99 -33.33 -15.06 -17.59
CA LYS A 99 -32.85 -15.43 -16.25
C LYS A 99 -33.99 -15.64 -15.25
N HIS A 100 -35.04 -14.84 -15.34
CA HIS A 100 -36.24 -14.97 -14.52
C HIS A 100 -37.00 -16.27 -14.84
N ALA A 101 -37.21 -16.57 -16.13
CA ALA A 101 -37.86 -17.80 -16.58
C ALA A 101 -37.10 -19.08 -16.15
N ARG A 102 -35.78 -18.98 -16.00
CA ARG A 102 -34.90 -20.08 -15.51
C ARG A 102 -34.76 -20.12 -13.99
N GLY A 103 -35.43 -19.26 -13.24
CA GLY A 103 -35.36 -19.19 -11.78
C GLY A 103 -34.05 -18.64 -11.21
N LYS A 104 -33.14 -18.12 -12.04
CA LYS A 104 -31.78 -17.71 -11.63
C LYS A 104 -31.68 -16.29 -11.07
N LEU A 105 -32.74 -15.49 -11.20
CA LEU A 105 -32.74 -14.08 -10.80
C LEU A 105 -33.01 -13.87 -9.29
N ARG A 106 -33.63 -14.83 -8.59
CA ARG A 106 -34.25 -14.64 -7.26
C ARG A 106 -33.29 -14.18 -6.14
N TYR A 107 -32.02 -14.60 -6.18
CA TYR A 107 -30.99 -14.19 -5.22
C TYR A 107 -29.92 -13.26 -5.82
N ARG A 108 -30.12 -12.82 -7.07
CA ARG A 108 -29.09 -12.17 -7.90
C ARG A 108 -29.58 -10.88 -8.57
N THR A 109 -30.75 -10.38 -8.15
CA THR A 109 -31.35 -9.14 -8.64
C THR A 109 -30.42 -7.96 -8.45
N LEU A 110 -29.81 -7.78 -7.27
CA LEU A 110 -28.91 -6.67 -7.01
C LEU A 110 -27.65 -6.69 -7.91
N PRO A 111 -26.89 -7.79 -8.01
CA PRO A 111 -25.78 -7.88 -8.97
C PRO A 111 -26.19 -7.61 -10.41
N PHE A 112 -27.28 -8.22 -10.84
CA PHE A 112 -27.79 -8.12 -12.20
C PHE A 112 -28.22 -6.69 -12.55
N SER A 113 -28.93 -6.01 -11.64
CA SER A 113 -29.32 -4.61 -11.80
C SER A 113 -28.11 -3.67 -11.83
N PHE A 114 -27.06 -3.99 -11.07
CA PHE A 114 -25.82 -3.22 -11.10
C PHE A 114 -25.10 -3.37 -12.45
N GLU A 115 -24.87 -4.60 -12.92
CA GLU A 115 -24.27 -4.86 -14.22
C GLU A 115 -25.05 -4.16 -15.34
N ALA A 116 -26.39 -4.23 -15.31
CA ALA A 116 -27.26 -3.54 -16.25
C ALA A 116 -27.13 -2.01 -16.23
N PHE A 117 -27.14 -1.43 -15.03
CA PHE A 117 -26.97 0.01 -14.85
C PHE A 117 -25.64 0.51 -15.40
N MET A 118 -24.55 -0.23 -15.14
CA MET A 118 -23.22 0.17 -15.61
C MET A 118 -23.06 0.03 -17.13
N SER A 119 -23.60 -1.02 -17.74
CA SER A 119 -23.61 -1.14 -19.21
C SER A 119 -24.41 0.00 -19.84
N LEU A 120 -25.54 0.40 -19.25
CA LEU A 120 -26.35 1.53 -19.72
C LEU A 120 -25.59 2.86 -19.59
N LEU A 121 -24.92 3.10 -18.46
CA LEU A 121 -24.08 4.29 -18.27
C LEU A 121 -22.97 4.35 -19.32
N LEU A 122 -22.28 3.24 -19.56
CA LEU A 122 -21.23 3.15 -20.59
C LEU A 122 -21.81 3.36 -21.99
N SER A 123 -23.02 2.85 -22.25
CA SER A 123 -23.72 3.05 -23.52
C SER A 123 -24.09 4.51 -23.77
N VAL A 124 -24.45 5.26 -22.72
CA VAL A 124 -24.71 6.71 -22.81
C VAL A 124 -23.40 7.48 -23.01
N ALA A 125 -22.33 7.08 -22.33
CA ALA A 125 -21.02 7.68 -22.53
C ALA A 125 -20.51 7.45 -23.96
N PHE A 126 -20.59 6.22 -24.48
CA PHE A 126 -20.23 5.90 -25.86
C PHE A 126 -21.03 6.74 -26.86
N ASP A 127 -22.34 6.89 -26.63
CA ASP A 127 -23.19 7.70 -27.47
C ASP A 127 -22.70 9.16 -27.54
N HIS A 128 -22.45 9.75 -26.37
CA HIS A 128 -22.11 11.16 -26.25
C HIS A 128 -20.68 11.50 -26.71
N PHE A 129 -19.72 10.61 -26.47
CA PHE A 129 -18.32 10.87 -26.80
C PHE A 129 -17.93 10.37 -28.19
N VAL A 130 -18.47 9.22 -28.63
CA VAL A 130 -18.08 8.59 -29.90
C VAL A 130 -19.04 8.96 -31.01
N ILE A 131 -20.34 8.69 -30.84
CA ILE A 131 -21.31 8.86 -31.93
C ILE A 131 -21.64 10.34 -32.14
N ASP A 132 -21.87 11.11 -31.08
CA ASP A 132 -22.05 12.57 -31.16
C ASP A 132 -20.77 13.29 -31.59
N GLY A 133 -19.60 12.83 -31.14
CA GLY A 133 -18.31 13.36 -31.61
C GLY A 133 -18.15 13.19 -33.12
N TYR A 134 -18.45 11.99 -33.63
CA TYR A 134 -18.39 11.67 -35.06
C TYR A 134 -19.34 12.55 -35.87
N LEU A 135 -20.62 12.61 -35.48
CA LEU A 135 -21.66 13.41 -36.16
C LEU A 135 -21.47 14.92 -35.99
N GLY A 136 -20.78 15.35 -34.93
CA GLY A 136 -20.50 16.75 -34.59
C GLY A 136 -19.36 17.40 -35.40
N GLY A 137 -18.83 16.69 -36.41
CA GLY A 137 -17.83 17.22 -37.34
C GLY A 137 -16.38 16.85 -37.03
N GLN A 138 -16.12 16.03 -36.00
CA GLN A 138 -14.77 15.47 -35.74
C GLN A 138 -14.47 14.25 -36.63
N GLY A 139 -15.49 13.64 -37.26
CA GLY A 139 -15.30 12.52 -38.19
C GLY A 139 -14.58 11.34 -37.53
N LEU A 140 -13.66 10.69 -38.25
CA LEU A 140 -12.90 9.55 -37.74
C LEU A 140 -11.82 9.94 -36.72
N ASP A 141 -11.51 11.23 -36.55
CA ASP A 141 -10.47 11.70 -35.62
C ASP A 141 -10.85 11.46 -34.15
N VAL A 142 -12.14 11.20 -33.87
CA VAL A 142 -12.63 10.76 -32.55
C VAL A 142 -12.02 9.42 -32.12
N LEU A 143 -11.69 8.57 -33.10
CA LEU A 143 -11.10 7.24 -32.89
C LEU A 143 -9.56 7.28 -32.83
N ASP A 144 -8.94 8.45 -32.94
CA ASP A 144 -7.49 8.59 -32.71
C ASP A 144 -7.20 8.33 -31.22
N THR A 145 -6.21 7.48 -30.95
CA THR A 145 -5.74 7.09 -29.60
C THR A 145 -5.30 8.27 -28.72
N SER A 146 -5.10 9.45 -29.31
CA SER A 146 -4.76 10.70 -28.62
C SER A 146 -5.97 11.59 -28.28
N SER A 147 -7.19 11.15 -28.64
CA SER A 147 -8.41 11.90 -28.36
C SER A 147 -8.81 11.74 -26.88
N ILE A 148 -9.06 12.87 -26.22
CA ILE A 148 -9.55 12.94 -24.83
C ILE A 148 -10.83 12.09 -24.64
N ALA A 149 -11.63 11.93 -25.70
CA ALA A 149 -12.83 11.11 -25.70
C ALA A 149 -12.51 9.61 -25.54
N PHE A 150 -11.52 9.09 -26.27
CA PHE A 150 -11.08 7.69 -26.17
C PHE A 150 -10.39 7.40 -24.83
N GLU A 151 -9.57 8.33 -24.34
CA GLU A 151 -8.92 8.22 -23.02
C GLU A 151 -9.93 8.25 -21.86
N PHE A 152 -10.94 9.11 -21.94
CA PHE A 152 -12.02 9.20 -20.94
C PHE A 152 -12.90 7.94 -20.95
N GLU A 153 -13.15 7.35 -22.12
CA GLU A 153 -13.90 6.11 -22.26
C GLU A 153 -13.15 4.91 -21.66
N LEU A 154 -11.84 4.79 -21.94
CA LEU A 154 -10.97 3.77 -21.35
C LEU A 154 -10.85 3.94 -19.82
N ALA A 155 -10.81 5.19 -19.35
CA ALA A 155 -10.79 5.52 -17.93
C ALA A 155 -12.13 5.20 -17.23
N LEU A 156 -13.27 5.55 -17.85
CA LEU A 156 -14.60 5.19 -17.35
C LEU A 156 -14.75 3.67 -17.30
N PHE A 157 -14.34 2.96 -18.34
CA PHE A 157 -14.29 1.51 -18.42
C PHE A 157 -13.46 0.86 -17.29
N GLY A 158 -12.28 1.42 -16.99
CA GLY A 158 -11.43 1.00 -15.86
C GLY A 158 -12.07 1.26 -14.48
N VAL A 159 -12.71 2.42 -14.31
CA VAL A 159 -13.40 2.80 -13.06
C VAL A 159 -14.60 1.89 -12.79
N VAL A 160 -15.40 1.61 -13.82
CA VAL A 160 -16.61 0.78 -13.75
C VAL A 160 -16.27 -0.66 -13.35
N THR A 161 -15.29 -1.26 -14.03
CA THR A 161 -14.85 -2.64 -13.74
C THR A 161 -14.26 -2.80 -12.33
N PHE A 162 -13.60 -1.75 -11.83
CA PHE A 162 -13.00 -1.74 -10.49
C PHE A 162 -13.98 -1.48 -9.34
N TRP A 163 -14.88 -0.51 -9.51
CA TRP A 163 -15.92 -0.22 -8.54
C TRP A 163 -16.76 -1.47 -8.25
N ILE A 164 -16.99 -2.27 -9.29
CA ILE A 164 -17.74 -3.52 -9.23
C ILE A 164 -17.00 -4.58 -8.43
N SER A 165 -15.70 -4.78 -8.70
CA SER A 165 -14.83 -5.66 -7.92
C SER A 165 -14.81 -5.29 -6.43
N THR A 166 -14.79 -3.98 -6.14
CA THR A 166 -14.71 -3.45 -4.77
C THR A 166 -16.06 -3.53 -4.03
N PHE A 167 -17.17 -3.26 -4.71
CA PHE A 167 -18.51 -3.31 -4.13
C PHE A 167 -18.95 -4.75 -3.82
N PHE A 168 -18.63 -5.71 -4.69
CA PHE A 168 -18.94 -7.13 -4.44
C PHE A 168 -18.11 -7.74 -3.32
N LYS A 169 -16.81 -7.40 -3.21
CA LYS A 169 -15.99 -7.78 -2.04
C LYS A 169 -16.62 -7.29 -0.74
N ARG A 170 -17.07 -6.03 -0.68
CA ARG A 170 -17.70 -5.45 0.52
C ARG A 170 -19.09 -6.04 0.83
N TYR A 171 -19.86 -6.40 -0.20
CA TYR A 171 -21.21 -6.97 -0.03
C TYR A 171 -21.17 -8.42 0.49
N GLN A 172 -20.25 -9.27 0.01
CA GLN A 172 -20.08 -10.63 0.52
C GLN A 172 -19.62 -10.65 1.99
N ILE A 173 -18.71 -9.76 2.40
CA ILE A 173 -18.27 -9.63 3.79
C ILE A 173 -19.44 -9.30 4.74
N LYS A 174 -20.40 -8.51 4.25
CA LYS A 174 -21.58 -8.11 5.04
C LYS A 174 -22.61 -9.25 5.17
N PHE A 175 -22.74 -10.13 4.17
CA PHE A 175 -23.66 -11.27 4.20
C PHE A 175 -23.10 -12.48 4.97
N SER A 176 -21.79 -12.72 4.92
CA SER A 176 -21.15 -13.78 5.73
C SER A 176 -21.27 -13.52 7.24
N ARG A 177 -21.33 -12.25 7.67
CA ARG A 177 -21.59 -11.87 9.07
C ARG A 177 -23.01 -12.16 9.56
N VAL A 178 -23.98 -12.29 8.66
CA VAL A 178 -25.39 -12.51 9.04
C VAL A 178 -25.67 -14.01 9.26
N TYR A 179 -24.94 -14.89 8.57
CA TYR A 179 -25.10 -16.34 8.69
C TYR A 179 -24.23 -17.01 9.78
N SER A 180 -23.26 -16.30 10.36
CA SER A 180 -22.33 -16.86 11.37
C SER A 180 -22.75 -16.66 12.83
N ASN A 181 -23.93 -16.08 13.11
CA ASN A 181 -24.40 -15.83 14.48
C ASN A 181 -25.16 -17.01 15.12
N ALA A 182 -24.94 -18.24 14.66
CA ALA A 182 -25.63 -19.43 15.14
C ALA A 182 -24.69 -20.60 15.44
N ALA A 183 -23.74 -20.42 16.36
CA ALA A 183 -23.17 -21.51 17.17
C ALA A 183 -22.48 -20.93 18.43
N PRO A 184 -22.63 -21.56 19.60
CA PRO A 184 -22.17 -21.01 20.86
C PRO A 184 -20.67 -21.22 21.08
N SER A 185 -20.15 -20.34 21.92
CA SER A 185 -18.81 -20.29 22.53
C SER A 185 -18.26 -21.67 22.89
N TYR A 186 -17.00 -21.92 22.56
CA TYR A 186 -15.88 -22.32 23.44
C TYR A 186 -14.78 -22.95 22.57
N VAL A 187 -13.53 -22.64 22.93
CA VAL A 187 -12.27 -22.90 22.22
C VAL A 187 -11.93 -21.87 21.14
N VAL A 188 -11.01 -20.97 21.50
CA VAL A 188 -10.30 -20.07 20.61
C VAL A 188 -9.11 -20.83 20.01
N PRO A 189 -9.06 -21.03 18.69
CA PRO A 189 -7.80 -20.97 17.96
C PRO A 189 -7.67 -19.57 17.35
N SER A 190 -6.50 -18.98 17.59
CA SER A 190 -5.99 -17.82 16.89
C SER A 190 -5.93 -18.13 15.39
N ASP A 191 -6.95 -17.70 14.64
CA ASP A 191 -6.95 -17.58 13.17
C ASP A 191 -8.33 -17.10 12.69
N SER A 192 -8.69 -15.83 12.91
CA SER A 192 -9.81 -15.18 12.18
C SER A 192 -9.89 -13.67 12.42
N VAL A 193 -8.76 -12.97 12.28
CA VAL A 193 -8.76 -11.50 12.19
C VAL A 193 -8.17 -11.12 10.83
N PHE A 194 -9.06 -10.78 9.89
CA PHE A 194 -8.80 -10.23 8.54
C PHE A 194 -7.46 -10.66 7.91
N GLY A 195 -7.43 -11.87 7.34
CA GLY A 195 -6.28 -12.32 6.56
C GLY A 195 -6.13 -11.53 5.26
N TYR A 196 -4.98 -10.88 5.08
CA TYR A 196 -4.47 -10.34 3.81
C TYR A 196 -4.08 -11.45 2.82
N SER A 197 -4.85 -12.55 2.75
CA SER A 197 -4.55 -13.74 1.94
C SER A 197 -4.70 -13.52 0.43
N SER A 198 -4.64 -12.27 -0.04
CA SER A 198 -4.74 -11.89 -1.46
C SER A 198 -3.61 -10.97 -1.93
N ILE A 199 -2.57 -10.72 -1.12
CA ILE A 199 -1.37 -10.01 -1.57
C ILE A 199 -0.48 -11.03 -2.28
N ASP A 200 -0.09 -10.73 -3.52
CA ASP A 200 0.81 -11.57 -4.30
C ASP A 200 2.26 -11.37 -3.84
N THR A 201 2.73 -12.27 -2.97
CA THR A 201 4.12 -12.37 -2.52
C THR A 201 4.91 -13.41 -3.33
N GLY A 202 4.41 -13.83 -4.50
CA GLY A 202 5.11 -14.76 -5.38
C GLY A 202 6.47 -14.23 -5.81
N GLU A 203 7.47 -15.12 -5.94
CA GLU A 203 8.85 -14.71 -6.24
C GLU A 203 8.94 -13.89 -7.53
N ALA A 204 8.17 -14.23 -8.56
CA ALA A 204 8.12 -13.47 -9.81
C ALA A 204 7.70 -12.02 -9.60
N ARG A 205 6.77 -11.77 -8.67
CA ARG A 205 6.32 -10.42 -8.32
C ARG A 205 7.39 -9.67 -7.53
N LEU A 206 7.99 -10.31 -6.53
CA LEU A 206 9.06 -9.69 -5.74
C LEU A 206 10.30 -9.34 -6.59
N PHE A 207 10.69 -10.23 -7.52
CA PHE A 207 11.72 -9.94 -8.51
C PHE A 207 11.36 -8.76 -9.42
N SER A 208 10.08 -8.58 -9.75
CA SER A 208 9.65 -7.44 -10.56
C SER A 208 9.86 -6.11 -9.83
N TYR A 209 9.58 -6.06 -8.52
CA TYR A 209 9.84 -4.88 -7.70
C TYR A 209 11.34 -4.58 -7.59
N GLU A 210 12.16 -5.59 -7.35
CA GLU A 210 13.61 -5.42 -7.30
C GLU A 210 14.16 -4.89 -8.63
N ARG A 211 13.74 -5.46 -9.76
CA ARG A 211 14.20 -5.04 -11.08
C ARG A 211 13.78 -3.61 -11.44
N GLU A 212 12.58 -3.20 -11.02
CA GLU A 212 12.02 -1.90 -11.40
C GLU A 212 12.45 -0.76 -10.46
N TYR A 213 12.58 -1.05 -9.16
CA TYR A 213 12.80 -0.03 -8.14
C TYR A 213 14.08 -0.22 -7.33
N GLY A 214 14.77 -1.35 -7.45
CA GLY A 214 15.98 -1.65 -6.68
C GLY A 214 17.09 -0.62 -6.86
N ASP A 215 17.27 -0.11 -8.08
CA ASP A 215 18.29 0.89 -8.41
C ASP A 215 18.01 2.27 -7.78
N LEU A 216 16.78 2.53 -7.32
CA LEU A 216 16.46 3.75 -6.57
C LEU A 216 16.93 3.69 -5.11
N LEU A 217 17.14 2.49 -4.56
CA LEU A 217 17.37 2.32 -3.14
C LEU A 217 18.77 2.79 -2.76
N PRO A 218 18.92 3.63 -1.71
CA PRO A 218 20.22 4.01 -1.19
C PRO A 218 21.06 2.80 -0.74
N GLN A 219 22.38 3.00 -0.66
CA GLN A 219 23.33 1.99 -0.17
C GLN A 219 22.96 1.39 1.19
N ARG A 220 22.23 2.14 2.04
CA ARG A 220 21.72 1.62 3.31
C ARG A 220 20.89 0.35 3.12
N PHE A 221 20.02 0.29 2.12
CA PHE A 221 19.15 -0.86 1.85
C PHE A 221 19.92 -2.08 1.32
N SER A 222 21.09 -1.91 0.71
CA SER A 222 21.91 -3.06 0.32
C SER A 222 22.68 -3.65 1.50
N SER A 223 23.04 -2.82 2.48
CA SER A 223 23.73 -3.24 3.71
C SER A 223 22.78 -3.69 4.83
N ASP A 224 21.54 -3.20 4.86
CA ASP A 224 20.52 -3.58 5.84
C ASP A 224 19.43 -4.48 5.21
N LEU A 225 19.63 -5.79 5.39
CA LEU A 225 18.72 -6.82 4.87
C LEU A 225 17.29 -6.67 5.41
N LEU A 226 17.14 -6.33 6.68
CA LEU A 226 15.82 -6.22 7.31
C LEU A 226 15.09 -4.95 6.86
N LEU A 227 15.78 -3.81 6.76
CA LEU A 227 15.21 -2.59 6.19
C LEU A 227 14.74 -2.78 4.75
N ARG A 228 15.54 -3.47 3.93
CA ARG A 228 15.16 -3.79 2.54
C ARG A 228 13.93 -4.70 2.49
N SER A 229 13.87 -5.71 3.35
CA SER A 229 12.71 -6.58 3.46
C SER A 229 11.46 -5.82 3.91
N VAL A 230 11.61 -4.89 4.86
CA VAL A 230 10.54 -3.98 5.31
C VAL A 230 10.02 -3.15 4.13
N PHE A 231 10.91 -2.56 3.35
CA PHE A 231 10.56 -1.74 2.20
C PHE A 231 9.72 -2.50 1.17
N PHE A 232 10.18 -3.68 0.74
CA PHE A 232 9.44 -4.49 -0.24
C PHE A 232 8.15 -5.09 0.33
N ALA A 233 8.09 -5.38 1.63
CA ALA A 233 6.86 -5.81 2.28
C ALA A 233 5.80 -4.71 2.25
N ILE A 234 6.17 -3.46 2.55
CA ILE A 234 5.26 -2.32 2.44
C ILE A 234 4.81 -2.14 0.98
N MET A 235 5.73 -2.18 0.03
CA MET A 235 5.41 -2.08 -1.40
C MET A 235 4.41 -3.15 -1.85
N ALA A 236 4.63 -4.41 -1.47
CA ALA A 236 3.74 -5.51 -1.80
C ALA A 236 2.33 -5.30 -1.21
N ILE A 237 2.25 -4.78 0.02
CA ILE A 237 0.96 -4.48 0.65
C ILE A 237 0.25 -3.33 -0.07
N GLU A 238 0.93 -2.22 -0.33
CA GLU A 238 0.33 -1.06 -0.99
C GLU A 238 -0.10 -1.37 -2.42
N ASP A 239 0.73 -2.07 -3.18
CA ASP A 239 0.40 -2.50 -4.54
C ASP A 239 -0.76 -3.52 -4.56
N GLY A 240 -0.78 -4.47 -3.61
CA GLY A 240 -1.89 -5.41 -3.45
C GLY A 240 -3.21 -4.72 -3.08
N ASN A 241 -3.15 -3.63 -2.33
CA ASN A 241 -4.31 -2.80 -2.00
C ASN A 241 -4.75 -1.89 -3.17
N ARG A 242 -3.80 -1.45 -4.00
CA ARG A 242 -3.97 -0.45 -5.07
C ARG A 242 -3.27 -0.90 -6.37
N PRO A 243 -3.82 -1.89 -7.10
CA PRO A 243 -3.33 -2.28 -8.42
C PRO A 243 -3.10 -1.10 -9.37
N GLU A 244 -2.17 -1.27 -10.30
CA GLU A 244 -1.65 -0.24 -11.23
C GLU A 244 -2.73 0.65 -11.86
N PHE A 245 -3.83 0.08 -12.34
CA PHE A 245 -4.86 0.88 -12.99
C PHE A 245 -5.60 1.82 -12.00
N ILE A 246 -5.74 1.44 -10.72
CA ILE A 246 -6.31 2.31 -9.67
C ILE A 246 -5.37 3.49 -9.45
N ARG A 247 -4.06 3.23 -9.43
CA ARG A 247 -3.04 4.28 -9.31
C ARG A 247 -3.09 5.24 -10.49
N THR A 248 -3.33 4.74 -11.71
CA THR A 248 -3.56 5.60 -12.89
C THR A 248 -4.81 6.48 -12.74
N ILE A 249 -5.90 5.95 -12.20
CA ILE A 249 -7.11 6.74 -11.91
C ILE A 249 -6.86 7.76 -10.80
N GLU A 250 -6.20 7.38 -9.71
CA GLU A 250 -5.85 8.28 -8.61
C GLU A 250 -4.95 9.41 -9.09
N ARG A 251 -3.98 9.13 -9.98
CA ARG A 251 -3.15 10.15 -10.64
C ARG A 251 -4.00 11.13 -11.44
N MET A 252 -4.97 10.66 -12.23
CA MET A 252 -5.90 11.54 -12.95
C MET A 252 -6.80 12.35 -11.99
N ALA A 253 -7.34 11.73 -10.94
CA ALA A 253 -8.17 12.37 -9.94
C ALA A 253 -7.41 13.41 -9.09
N ALA A 254 -6.11 13.20 -8.85
CA ALA A 254 -5.25 14.14 -8.16
C ALA A 254 -5.04 15.45 -8.93
N HIS A 255 -5.07 15.44 -10.28
CA HIS A 255 -5.09 16.67 -11.08
C HIS A 255 -6.32 17.55 -10.78
N PHE A 256 -7.40 16.95 -10.26
CA PHE A 256 -8.61 17.65 -9.83
C PHE A 256 -8.71 17.80 -8.30
N HIS A 257 -7.62 17.56 -7.57
CA HIS A 257 -7.55 17.59 -6.10
C HIS A 257 -8.50 16.61 -5.37
N LEU A 258 -8.92 15.52 -6.03
CA LEU A 258 -9.84 14.53 -5.46
C LEU A 258 -9.12 13.34 -4.79
N ALA A 259 -7.84 13.14 -5.08
CA ALA A 259 -6.98 12.14 -4.44
C ALA A 259 -5.73 12.81 -3.85
N LYS A 260 -5.32 12.37 -2.66
CA LYS A 260 -4.17 12.93 -1.91
C LYS A 260 -2.94 12.02 -1.90
N THR A 261 -3.14 10.72 -2.13
CA THR A 261 -2.09 9.69 -2.15
C THR A 261 -2.09 9.02 -3.52
N THR A 262 -0.92 8.87 -4.13
CA THR A 262 -0.78 8.29 -5.47
C THR A 262 0.50 7.47 -5.59
N GLY A 263 0.56 6.57 -6.58
CA GLY A 263 1.72 5.74 -6.87
C GLY A 263 1.80 4.45 -6.02
N ILE A 264 2.76 3.58 -6.34
CA ILE A 264 2.90 2.23 -5.77
C ILE A 264 3.09 2.24 -4.25
N MET A 265 3.72 3.29 -3.72
CA MET A 265 3.93 3.45 -2.27
C MET A 265 2.85 4.30 -1.59
N GLN A 266 1.86 4.82 -2.33
CA GLN A 266 0.74 5.60 -1.79
C GLN A 266 1.15 6.79 -0.90
N GLN A 267 2.23 7.48 -1.27
CA GLN A 267 2.72 8.66 -0.54
C GLN A 267 1.84 9.89 -0.79
N THR A 268 1.73 10.76 0.21
CA THR A 268 0.94 12.00 0.12
C THR A 268 1.73 13.08 -0.61
N SER A 269 1.11 13.75 -1.59
CA SER A 269 1.72 14.85 -2.34
C SER A 269 0.65 15.81 -2.87
N ASP A 270 1.01 17.09 -3.02
CA ASP A 270 0.14 18.11 -3.61
C ASP A 270 -0.02 17.92 -5.13
N ALA A 271 0.91 17.21 -5.75
CA ALA A 271 0.90 16.84 -7.16
C ALA A 271 0.81 15.31 -7.34
N PRO A 272 0.21 14.83 -8.45
CA PRO A 272 0.16 13.40 -8.77
C PRO A 272 1.56 12.81 -8.92
N LEU A 273 1.81 11.69 -8.24
CA LEU A 273 3.09 10.99 -8.24
C LEU A 273 3.07 9.81 -9.21
N SER A 274 4.13 9.68 -10.01
CA SER A 274 4.45 8.40 -10.65
C SER A 274 4.83 7.35 -9.60
N ASP A 275 4.92 6.08 -10.01
CA ASP A 275 5.33 5.02 -9.08
C ASP A 275 6.76 5.20 -8.61
N MET A 276 7.64 5.60 -9.53
CA MET A 276 9.02 5.96 -9.27
C MET A 276 9.14 7.15 -8.29
N ASP A 277 8.30 8.18 -8.44
CA ASP A 277 8.30 9.34 -7.54
C ASP A 277 7.75 8.97 -6.16
N SER A 278 6.71 8.13 -6.10
CA SER A 278 6.17 7.63 -4.84
C SER A 278 7.20 6.79 -4.09
N VAL A 279 8.03 6.00 -4.79
CA VAL A 279 9.15 5.27 -4.19
C VAL A 279 10.18 6.23 -3.62
N LYS A 280 10.64 7.21 -4.41
CA LYS A 280 11.63 8.20 -3.94
C LYS A 280 11.16 8.96 -2.69
N LEU A 281 9.87 9.27 -2.59
CA LEU A 281 9.29 9.89 -1.40
C LEU A 281 9.16 8.93 -0.22
N ALA A 282 8.88 7.65 -0.47
CA ALA A 282 8.72 6.65 0.59
C ALA A 282 10.05 6.29 1.27
N ILE A 283 11.17 6.30 0.53
CA ILE A 283 12.50 5.94 1.05
C ILE A 283 12.86 6.69 2.36
N PRO A 284 12.94 8.03 2.38
CA PRO A 284 13.30 8.75 3.61
C PRO A 284 12.23 8.65 4.71
N TYR A 285 10.98 8.33 4.35
CA TYR A 285 9.93 8.09 5.33
C TYR A 285 10.12 6.74 6.04
N ILE A 286 10.36 5.68 5.28
CA ILE A 286 10.61 4.33 5.80
C ILE A 286 11.94 4.29 6.58
N GLU A 287 12.98 5.00 6.13
CA GLU A 287 14.23 5.11 6.89
C GLU A 287 14.01 5.69 8.28
N ARG A 288 13.22 6.77 8.41
CA ARG A 288 12.89 7.36 9.72
C ARG A 288 12.08 6.42 10.60
N MET A 289 11.12 5.71 10.02
CA MET A 289 10.35 4.69 10.75
C MET A 289 11.25 3.55 11.25
N TRP A 290 12.17 3.11 10.41
CA TRP A 290 13.15 2.09 10.77
C TRP A 290 14.10 2.56 11.86
N ASP A 291 14.61 3.79 11.78
CA ASP A 291 15.43 4.39 12.83
C ASP A 291 14.68 4.40 14.16
N GLN A 292 13.42 4.83 14.16
CA GLN A 292 12.59 4.84 15.37
C GLN A 292 12.36 3.43 15.91
N PHE A 293 12.10 2.45 15.04
CA PHE A 293 11.96 1.05 15.43
C PHE A 293 13.23 0.49 16.07
N LEU A 294 14.41 0.77 15.49
CA LEU A 294 15.69 0.35 16.05
C LEU A 294 15.93 0.95 17.44
N VAL A 295 15.54 2.21 17.66
CA VAL A 295 15.65 2.86 18.97
C VAL A 295 14.73 2.21 20.00
N GLU A 296 13.47 1.96 19.66
CA GLU A 296 12.54 1.28 20.57
C GLU A 296 12.95 -0.18 20.82
N PHE A 297 13.48 -0.87 19.82
CA PHE A 297 14.06 -2.20 19.98
C PHE A 297 15.23 -2.18 20.97
N ALA A 298 16.19 -1.27 20.80
CA ALA A 298 17.36 -1.17 21.66
C ALA A 298 16.98 -0.92 23.13
N ARG A 299 15.93 -0.12 23.36
CA ARG A 299 15.38 0.19 24.68
C ARG A 299 14.52 -0.92 25.29
N SER A 300 14.11 -1.89 24.48
CA SER A 300 13.23 -2.97 24.91
C SER A 300 13.98 -4.05 25.69
N ALA A 301 13.23 -4.91 26.40
CA ALA A 301 13.79 -6.09 27.04
C ALA A 301 14.46 -7.09 26.05
N GLU A 302 14.11 -7.02 24.75
CA GLU A 302 14.70 -7.88 23.72
C GLU A 302 16.02 -7.34 23.16
N GLY A 303 16.21 -6.01 23.18
CA GLY A 303 17.37 -5.36 22.56
C GLY A 303 18.38 -4.76 23.55
N ALA A 304 17.98 -4.52 24.80
CA ALA A 304 18.85 -3.94 25.81
C ALA A 304 20.02 -4.87 26.18
N GLY A 305 21.16 -4.28 26.54
CA GLY A 305 22.37 -5.01 26.97
C GLY A 305 23.51 -5.09 25.96
N GLY A 306 23.36 -4.53 24.75
CA GLY A 306 24.47 -4.31 23.82
C GLY A 306 24.90 -5.49 22.95
N ASP A 307 24.30 -6.67 23.15
CA ASP A 307 24.50 -7.83 22.28
C ASP A 307 23.65 -7.76 21.01
N ALA A 308 22.44 -7.19 21.11
CA ALA A 308 21.46 -7.20 20.05
C ALA A 308 21.62 -6.04 19.03
N LEU A 309 21.93 -4.84 19.51
CA LEU A 309 22.15 -3.65 18.69
C LEU A 309 23.27 -2.78 19.26
N ARG A 310 24.21 -2.37 18.41
CA ARG A 310 25.29 -1.43 18.74
C ARG A 310 25.26 -0.26 17.77
N ILE A 311 25.37 0.94 18.32
CA ILE A 311 25.18 2.19 17.60
C ILE A 311 26.53 2.91 17.50
N PHE A 312 26.99 3.16 16.28
CA PHE A 312 28.18 3.94 15.99
C PHE A 312 27.79 5.27 15.32
N LYS A 313 28.76 6.15 15.11
CA LYS A 313 28.51 7.50 14.56
C LYS A 313 27.85 7.50 13.18
N CYS A 314 28.27 6.59 12.31
CA CYS A 314 27.85 6.56 10.90
C CYS A 314 27.25 5.21 10.46
N TYR A 315 27.18 4.24 11.36
CA TYR A 315 26.64 2.91 11.10
C TYR A 315 26.12 2.29 12.40
N TYR A 316 25.39 1.20 12.28
CA TYR A 316 24.99 0.37 13.42
C TYR A 316 25.21 -1.10 13.06
N THR A 317 25.31 -1.93 14.09
CA THR A 317 25.37 -3.38 13.93
C THR A 317 24.30 -4.04 14.76
N TYR A 318 23.72 -5.13 14.25
CA TYR A 318 22.72 -5.91 14.97
C TYR A 318 22.93 -7.41 14.83
N ASP A 319 22.52 -8.16 15.85
CA ASP A 319 22.37 -9.61 15.75
C ASP A 319 21.16 -9.93 14.86
N TYR A 320 21.43 -10.62 13.76
CA TYR A 320 20.42 -10.87 12.74
C TYR A 320 19.27 -11.73 13.28
N CYS A 321 19.57 -12.78 14.05
CA CYS A 321 18.56 -13.67 14.60
C CYS A 321 17.64 -12.96 15.59
N MET A 322 18.20 -12.12 16.46
CA MET A 322 17.42 -11.36 17.43
C MET A 322 16.51 -10.36 16.74
N LEU A 323 17.07 -9.47 15.91
CA LEU A 323 16.30 -8.39 15.30
C LEU A 323 15.28 -8.91 14.28
N SER A 324 15.64 -9.93 13.48
CA SER A 324 14.71 -10.54 12.50
C SER A 324 13.49 -11.14 13.19
N ARG A 325 13.69 -11.85 14.31
CA ARG A 325 12.58 -12.41 15.12
C ARG A 325 11.68 -11.31 15.66
N THR A 326 12.26 -10.23 16.18
CA THR A 326 11.48 -9.10 16.71
C THR A 326 10.65 -8.44 15.62
N ILE A 327 11.23 -8.07 14.47
CA ILE A 327 10.46 -7.43 13.40
C ILE A 327 9.41 -8.38 12.80
N ARG A 328 9.67 -9.70 12.69
CA ARG A 328 8.64 -10.68 12.26
C ARG A 328 7.38 -10.64 13.16
N ASN A 329 7.57 -10.46 14.47
CA ASN A 329 6.47 -10.39 15.43
C ASN A 329 5.78 -9.01 15.46
N HIS A 330 6.54 -7.95 15.16
CA HIS A 330 6.12 -6.56 15.30
C HIS A 330 5.97 -5.80 13.98
N PHE A 331 5.95 -6.48 12.83
CA PHE A 331 5.79 -5.82 11.54
C PHE A 331 4.40 -5.19 11.37
N ALA A 332 3.36 -5.80 11.91
CA ALA A 332 2.00 -5.28 11.90
C ALA A 332 1.89 -3.86 12.51
N PRO A 333 2.34 -3.61 13.76
CA PRO A 333 2.36 -2.26 14.29
C PRO A 333 3.35 -1.33 13.55
N PHE A 334 4.49 -1.84 13.06
CA PHE A 334 5.42 -1.07 12.23
C PHE A 334 4.74 -0.54 10.95
N TYR A 335 4.10 -1.41 10.18
CA TYR A 335 3.31 -1.04 9.01
C TYR A 335 2.12 -0.16 9.39
N GLY A 336 1.57 -0.33 10.58
CA GLY A 336 0.53 0.54 11.10
C GLY A 336 0.95 2.01 11.24
N ASP A 337 2.22 2.28 11.50
CA ASP A 337 2.76 3.65 11.52
C ASP A 337 2.89 4.24 10.10
N TYR A 338 3.03 3.38 9.07
CA TYR A 338 3.07 3.78 7.66
C TYR A 338 1.69 4.20 7.15
N CYS A 339 0.65 3.40 7.43
CA CYS A 339 -0.70 3.58 6.89
C CYS A 339 -1.70 4.23 7.88
N GLY A 340 -1.29 4.51 9.12
CA GLY A 340 -2.12 5.13 10.14
C GLY A 340 -3.12 4.20 10.84
N THR A 341 -2.90 2.89 10.85
CA THR A 341 -3.77 1.91 11.53
C THR A 341 -3.02 0.74 12.16
N ARG A 342 -3.20 0.53 13.47
CA ARG A 342 -2.49 -0.49 14.27
C ARG A 342 -3.13 -1.89 14.25
N LEU A 343 -4.21 -2.10 13.50
CA LEU A 343 -5.05 -3.32 13.54
C LEU A 343 -4.78 -4.31 12.40
N LEU A 344 -3.85 -4.01 11.50
CA LEU A 344 -3.63 -4.79 10.28
C LEU A 344 -2.67 -5.96 10.54
N ASN A 345 -3.07 -7.18 10.18
CA ASN A 345 -2.19 -8.35 10.24
C ASN A 345 -1.31 -8.41 8.98
N ALA A 346 -0.18 -7.71 9.02
CA ALA A 346 0.78 -7.62 7.91
C ALA A 346 2.01 -8.54 8.07
N ASN A 347 2.15 -9.23 9.21
CA ASN A 347 3.33 -10.02 9.57
C ASN A 347 3.66 -11.10 8.52
N ARG A 348 2.63 -11.75 7.97
CA ARG A 348 2.80 -12.81 6.97
C ARG A 348 3.48 -12.30 5.69
N VAL A 349 3.06 -11.14 5.18
CA VAL A 349 3.65 -10.56 3.97
C VAL A 349 5.12 -10.24 4.19
N PHE A 350 5.46 -9.68 5.35
CA PHE A 350 6.86 -9.46 5.70
C PHE A 350 7.66 -10.76 5.80
N CYS A 351 7.10 -11.82 6.37
CA CYS A 351 7.78 -13.12 6.41
C CYS A 351 8.06 -13.65 5.00
N ASP A 352 7.08 -13.62 4.10
CA ASP A 352 7.25 -14.09 2.72
C ASP A 352 8.35 -13.30 1.98
N VAL A 353 8.37 -11.96 2.15
CA VAL A 353 9.38 -11.07 1.54
C VAL A 353 10.77 -11.29 2.15
N LEU A 354 10.86 -11.42 3.47
CA LEU A 354 12.12 -11.68 4.15
C LEU A 354 12.70 -13.02 3.72
N GLU A 355 11.89 -14.07 3.61
CA GLU A 355 12.34 -15.36 3.12
C GLU A 355 12.83 -15.28 1.66
N PHE A 356 12.21 -14.47 0.81
CA PHE A 356 12.71 -14.19 -0.53
C PHE A 356 14.10 -13.53 -0.49
N GLU A 357 14.28 -12.48 0.31
CA GLU A 357 15.57 -11.79 0.48
C GLU A 357 16.66 -12.71 1.10
N GLU A 358 16.30 -13.61 2.01
CA GLU A 358 17.17 -14.65 2.56
C GLU A 358 17.60 -15.64 1.46
N ARG A 359 16.69 -16.05 0.57
CA ARG A 359 16.98 -16.94 -0.56
C ARG A 359 17.87 -16.27 -1.63
N GLN A 360 17.77 -14.96 -1.84
CA GLN A 360 18.71 -14.21 -2.70
C GLN A 360 20.16 -14.34 -2.21
N ARG A 361 20.36 -14.65 -0.92
CA ARG A 361 21.67 -14.89 -0.30
C ARG A 361 21.99 -16.37 -0.16
N TYR A 362 21.33 -17.24 -0.94
CA TYR A 362 21.47 -18.70 -0.87
C TYR A 362 21.14 -19.29 0.50
N GLY A 363 20.37 -18.57 1.34
CA GLY A 363 20.13 -18.93 2.73
C GLY A 363 21.36 -18.80 3.64
N LEU A 364 22.45 -18.19 3.18
CA LEU A 364 23.66 -17.95 3.96
C LEU A 364 23.51 -16.65 4.76
N LEU A 365 22.92 -16.77 5.95
CA LEU A 365 22.58 -15.63 6.79
C LEU A 365 23.76 -15.19 7.66
N PRO A 366 24.04 -13.88 7.73
CA PRO A 366 25.09 -13.37 8.59
C PRO A 366 24.67 -13.48 10.06
N LYS A 367 25.63 -13.72 10.96
CA LYS A 367 25.38 -13.61 12.40
C LYS A 367 25.11 -12.15 12.81
N THR A 368 25.92 -11.24 12.28
CA THR A 368 25.85 -9.81 12.55
C THR A 368 25.78 -9.04 11.24
N VAL A 369 24.84 -8.11 11.15
CA VAL A 369 24.71 -7.19 10.01
C VAL A 369 25.30 -5.84 10.41
N SER A 370 26.02 -5.21 9.49
CA SER A 370 26.53 -3.84 9.62
C SER A 370 25.90 -2.97 8.55
N ALA A 371 25.15 -1.96 8.97
CA ALA A 371 24.39 -1.10 8.07
C ALA A 371 24.75 0.37 8.29
N THR A 372 24.82 1.14 7.20
CA THR A 372 25.07 2.58 7.28
C THR A 372 23.86 3.30 7.87
N GLY A 373 24.10 4.36 8.65
CA GLY A 373 23.04 5.14 9.28
C GLY A 373 23.49 5.77 10.59
N SER A 374 22.97 6.96 10.89
CA SER A 374 23.24 7.65 12.16
C SER A 374 21.98 7.66 12.99
N ILE A 375 21.87 6.70 13.91
CA ILE A 375 20.76 6.60 14.86
C ILE A 375 21.21 7.13 16.23
N CYS A 376 20.33 7.82 16.95
CA CYS A 376 20.62 8.37 18.29
C CYS A 376 21.89 9.24 18.37
N ALA A 377 22.14 10.10 17.37
CA ALA A 377 23.35 10.92 17.31
C ALA A 377 23.55 11.81 18.56
N THR A 378 22.47 12.26 19.18
CA THR A 378 22.51 13.04 20.44
C THR A 378 23.03 12.20 21.59
N GLU A 379 22.43 11.03 21.83
CA GLU A 379 22.78 10.12 22.93
C GLU A 379 24.19 9.53 22.75
N LEU A 380 24.55 9.15 21.52
CA LEU A 380 25.93 8.74 21.21
C LEU A 380 26.91 9.89 21.49
N GLY A 381 26.51 11.12 21.16
CA GLY A 381 27.30 12.33 21.43
C GLY A 381 27.52 12.64 22.90
N TRP A 382 26.75 12.05 23.82
CA TRP A 382 26.98 12.17 25.26
C TRP A 382 28.17 11.34 25.74
N LEU A 383 28.43 10.21 25.07
CA LEU A 383 29.38 9.21 25.52
C LEU A 383 30.78 9.46 24.95
N SER A 384 31.77 8.77 25.53
CA SER A 384 33.18 8.81 25.10
C SER A 384 33.63 7.58 24.30
N GLY A 385 32.84 6.50 24.27
CA GLY A 385 33.19 5.27 23.55
C GLY A 385 32.95 5.35 22.03
N GLU A 386 33.45 4.34 21.31
CA GLU A 386 33.28 4.22 19.86
C GLU A 386 31.83 3.89 19.47
N TYR A 387 31.15 3.11 20.31
CA TYR A 387 29.74 2.78 20.16
C TYR A 387 28.99 2.88 21.47
N CYS A 388 27.67 2.96 21.36
CA CYS A 388 26.77 2.88 22.48
C CYS A 388 25.70 1.81 22.29
N TYR A 389 25.08 1.44 23.40
CA TYR A 389 23.90 0.60 23.46
C TYR A 389 23.01 1.07 24.61
N TRP A 390 21.77 0.60 24.64
CA TRP A 390 20.86 0.88 25.75
C TRP A 390 20.95 -0.25 26.78
N ALA A 391 21.18 0.11 28.04
CA ALA A 391 21.13 -0.84 29.16
C ALA A 391 19.69 -1.06 29.64
N ASP A 392 18.86 -0.02 29.53
CA ASP A 392 17.42 -0.05 29.78
C ASP A 392 16.72 1.01 28.92
N TYR A 393 15.42 1.24 29.13
CA TYR A 393 14.63 2.20 28.34
C TYR A 393 15.16 3.65 28.34
N ASN A 394 15.83 4.06 29.42
CA ASN A 394 16.25 5.44 29.68
C ASN A 394 17.77 5.61 29.79
N THR A 395 18.52 4.52 29.82
CA THR A 395 19.96 4.52 30.11
C THR A 395 20.77 4.10 28.88
N VAL A 396 21.61 5.00 28.37
CA VAL A 396 22.57 4.73 27.29
C VAL A 396 23.96 4.54 27.87
N VAL A 397 24.64 3.49 27.41
CA VAL A 397 25.95 3.04 27.92
C VAL A 397 26.95 2.96 26.79
N SER A 398 28.18 3.33 27.11
CA SER A 398 29.37 3.29 26.25
C SER A 398 29.97 1.88 26.20
N CYS A 399 30.73 1.58 25.16
CA CYS A 399 31.55 0.37 25.08
C CYS A 399 32.76 0.35 26.02
N LEU A 400 33.05 1.47 26.69
CA LEU A 400 34.17 1.59 27.61
C LEU A 400 33.86 0.82 28.91
N ASN A 401 34.77 -0.07 29.31
CA ASN A 401 34.65 -0.74 30.60
C ASN A 401 34.85 0.26 31.74
N GLU A 402 34.07 0.08 32.82
CA GLU A 402 34.48 0.53 34.14
C GLU A 402 35.76 -0.23 34.48
N ASN A 403 36.93 0.37 34.21
CA ASN A 403 38.13 -0.07 34.91
C ASN A 403 37.89 0.14 36.42
N ASP A 404 38.56 -0.62 37.29
CA ASP A 404 38.45 -0.59 38.76
C ASP A 404 38.64 0.79 39.45
N GLY A 405 38.74 1.90 38.70
CA GLY A 405 38.67 3.25 39.21
C GLY A 405 37.22 3.64 39.53
N ASN A 406 36.99 4.16 40.75
CA ASN A 406 35.69 4.64 41.23
C ASN A 406 35.02 5.59 40.21
N GLY A 407 34.02 5.08 39.49
CA GLY A 407 33.16 5.89 38.64
C GLY A 407 32.44 6.95 39.48
N VAL A 408 32.44 8.19 39.01
CA VAL A 408 31.75 9.29 39.67
C VAL A 408 30.36 9.43 39.06
N LYS A 409 29.33 9.45 39.91
CA LYS A 409 27.95 9.64 39.47
C LYS A 409 27.52 11.09 39.67
N LEU A 410 27.05 11.71 38.60
CA LEU A 410 26.42 13.02 38.62
C LEU A 410 24.91 12.85 38.57
N VAL A 411 24.18 13.56 39.43
CA VAL A 411 22.71 13.55 39.47
C VAL A 411 22.20 14.97 39.30
N SER A 412 21.26 15.19 38.39
CA SER A 412 20.66 16.52 38.21
C SER A 412 19.84 16.91 39.44
N LYS A 413 19.96 18.16 39.89
CA LYS A 413 19.18 18.68 41.03
C LYS A 413 17.75 19.06 40.65
N ASN A 414 17.57 19.46 39.39
CA ASN A 414 16.30 19.83 38.79
C ASN A 414 16.07 19.02 37.51
N ASP A 415 14.88 19.20 36.92
CA ASP A 415 14.62 18.73 35.56
C ASP A 415 15.63 19.39 34.60
N VAL A 416 16.32 18.55 33.83
CA VAL A 416 17.32 18.98 32.86
C VAL A 416 16.93 18.42 31.50
N ASN A 417 17.07 19.22 30.45
CA ASN A 417 16.76 18.79 29.10
C ASN A 417 17.96 18.11 28.43
N LYS A 418 17.73 17.48 27.28
CA LYS A 418 18.79 16.82 26.48
C LYS A 418 19.94 17.76 26.12
N THR A 419 19.68 19.04 25.86
CA THR A 419 20.73 20.02 25.51
C THR A 419 21.68 20.29 26.68
N GLN A 420 21.17 20.39 27.90
CA GLN A 420 21.99 20.55 29.10
C GLN A 420 22.86 19.31 29.38
N ILE A 421 22.34 18.11 29.11
CA ILE A 421 23.13 16.87 29.17
C ILE A 421 24.26 16.91 28.13
N THR A 422 23.94 17.29 26.88
CA THR A 422 24.94 17.43 25.81
C THR A 422 26.04 18.42 26.19
N GLU A 423 25.70 19.62 26.68
CA GLU A 423 26.68 20.63 27.07
C GLU A 423 27.54 20.18 28.26
N THR A 424 26.93 19.50 29.24
CA THR A 424 27.66 19.01 30.41
C THR A 424 28.64 17.90 30.04
N THR A 425 28.20 16.92 29.25
CA THR A 425 29.04 15.81 28.76
C THR A 425 30.14 16.29 27.82
N LEU A 426 29.88 17.30 26.98
CA LEU A 426 30.89 17.91 26.12
C LEU A 426 31.99 18.59 26.94
N ARG A 427 31.62 19.42 27.92
CA ARG A 427 32.59 20.07 28.84
C ARG A 427 33.44 19.04 29.61
N LEU A 428 32.82 17.96 30.09
CA LEU A 428 33.53 16.87 30.76
C LEU A 428 34.58 16.25 29.83
N LYS A 429 34.20 15.95 28.58
CA LYS A 429 35.12 15.38 27.58
C LYS A 429 36.26 16.32 27.21
N GLU A 430 36.01 17.63 27.11
CA GLU A 430 37.04 18.65 26.87
C GLU A 430 38.10 18.71 27.98
N GLN A 431 37.73 18.35 29.21
CA GLN A 431 38.63 18.27 30.36
C GLN A 431 39.37 16.92 30.49
N GLY A 432 39.16 16.03 29.52
CA GLY A 432 39.72 14.67 29.49
C GLY A 432 38.99 13.67 30.37
N VAL A 433 37.75 13.97 30.79
CA VAL A 433 36.89 13.03 31.53
C VAL A 433 36.16 12.12 30.54
N SER A 434 36.18 10.81 30.79
CA SER A 434 35.45 9.83 29.98
C SER A 434 34.03 9.66 30.50
N VAL A 435 33.03 9.89 29.64
CA VAL A 435 31.62 9.66 29.96
C VAL A 435 31.23 8.24 29.54
N LEU A 436 30.76 7.45 30.51
CA LEU A 436 30.46 6.03 30.34
C LEU A 436 28.97 5.76 30.17
N GLU A 437 28.14 6.45 30.94
CA GLU A 437 26.69 6.23 30.97
C GLU A 437 25.98 7.57 31.09
N ALA A 438 24.84 7.67 30.41
CA ALA A 438 23.87 8.72 30.65
C ALA A 438 22.47 8.12 30.76
N LYS A 439 21.80 8.40 31.87
CA LYS A 439 20.38 8.10 32.08
C LYS A 439 19.58 9.37 31.99
N TYR A 440 18.53 9.37 31.19
CA TYR A 440 17.66 10.52 31.04
C TYR A 440 16.20 10.12 31.18
N VAL A 441 15.54 10.66 32.21
CA VAL A 441 14.09 10.50 32.42
C VAL A 441 13.44 11.87 32.19
N PRO A 442 12.74 12.07 31.05
CA PRO A 442 12.15 13.35 30.70
C PRO A 442 11.22 13.89 31.80
N GLY A 443 11.40 15.15 32.19
CA GLY A 443 10.56 15.82 33.19
C GLY A 443 10.85 15.42 34.63
N ALA A 444 11.91 14.65 34.89
CA ALA A 444 12.23 14.15 36.22
C ALA A 444 13.71 14.36 36.59
N SER A 445 14.62 13.63 35.95
CA SER A 445 16.04 13.64 36.35
C SER A 445 16.94 13.09 35.25
N ALA A 446 18.21 13.50 35.29
CA ALA A 446 19.27 12.85 34.54
C ALA A 446 20.41 12.41 35.47
N THR A 447 21.07 11.32 35.10
CA THR A 447 22.32 10.91 35.73
C THR A 447 23.40 10.68 34.70
N ILE A 448 24.63 11.05 35.02
CA ILE A 448 25.81 10.82 34.17
C ILE A 448 26.84 10.06 34.99
N VAL A 449 27.36 8.96 34.47
CA VAL A 449 28.49 8.23 35.09
C VAL A 449 29.73 8.50 34.27
N CYS A 450 30.80 8.94 34.93
CA CYS A 450 32.05 9.28 34.28
C CYS A 450 33.28 8.82 35.07
N ILE A 451 34.40 8.65 34.35
CA ILE A 451 35.71 8.31 34.90
C ILE A 451 36.70 9.41 34.55
N GLY A 452 37.41 9.91 35.55
CA GLY A 452 38.41 10.95 35.39
C GLY A 452 38.88 11.50 36.73
N ASP A 453 39.71 12.54 36.68
CA ASP A 453 40.16 13.25 37.88
C ASP A 453 38.97 13.91 38.59
N SER A 454 38.68 13.47 39.81
CA SER A 454 37.56 13.98 40.63
C SER A 454 37.57 15.49 40.82
N SER A 455 38.75 16.12 40.84
CA SER A 455 38.89 17.58 40.96
C SER A 455 38.42 18.30 39.70
N LYS A 456 38.74 17.73 38.51
CA LYS A 456 38.27 18.23 37.22
C LYS A 456 36.79 18.00 37.04
N ILE A 457 36.27 16.84 37.46
CA ILE A 457 34.82 16.57 37.41
C ILE A 457 34.08 17.61 38.25
N SER A 458 34.50 17.82 39.50
CA SER A 458 33.85 18.76 40.41
C SER A 458 33.93 20.22 39.94
N SER A 459 35.03 20.63 39.29
CA SER A 459 35.19 22.00 38.77
C SER A 459 34.45 22.25 37.45
N THR A 460 34.21 21.20 36.66
CA THR A 460 33.53 21.29 35.36
C THR A 460 32.01 21.31 35.51
N VAL A 461 31.53 20.62 36.53
CA VAL A 461 30.11 20.37 36.75
C VAL A 461 29.46 21.61 37.39
N GLY A 462 28.45 22.17 36.72
CA GLY A 462 27.75 23.37 37.18
C GLY A 462 26.89 23.15 38.43
N SER A 463 26.32 24.24 38.97
CA SER A 463 25.46 24.22 40.17
C SER A 463 24.25 23.30 40.06
N ASP A 464 23.84 22.96 38.84
CA ASP A 464 22.64 22.17 38.54
C ASP A 464 22.81 20.66 38.76
N TRP A 465 24.02 20.22 39.06
CA TRP A 465 24.37 18.82 39.24
C TRP A 465 24.94 18.59 40.64
N MET A 466 24.70 17.39 41.16
CA MET A 466 25.23 16.90 42.43
C MET A 466 26.17 15.75 42.15
N VAL A 467 27.38 15.81 42.70
CA VAL A 467 28.35 14.71 42.66
C VAL A 467 28.00 13.73 43.77
N VAL A 468 27.75 12.48 43.40
CA VAL A 468 27.48 11.35 44.30
C VAL A 468 28.64 10.38 44.13
N SER A 469 29.48 10.29 45.16
CA SER A 469 30.64 9.41 45.24
C SER A 469 30.27 8.01 45.72
#